data_AF-A8BN71-F1
#
_entry.id   AF-A8BN71-F1
#
_cell.length_a   1.000
_cell.length_b   1.000
_cell.length_c   1.000
_cell.angle_alpha   90.00
_cell.angle_beta   90.00
_cell.angle_gamma   90.00
#
_symmetry.space_group_name_H-M   'P 1'
#
loop_
_entity.id
_entity.type
_entity.pdbx_description
1 polymer ?
#
loop_
_entity_poly.entity_id
_entity_poly.type
_entity_poly.pdbx_seq_one_letter_code
_entity_poly.pdbx_strand_id
1 'polypeptide(L)'
;MQFFMIFALAAASGRTISMRFSKRRRISTQAPLNGNCAANPRAAFCATITSGACTQCNEGYFLKDGGCYQTDRQPGKQVCSSAQGGTCQTCANGLQVQSGACGECHSTCATCSTADDPNKCKTCATGYYKTSDNDGPCMKCSEGLAGCRQCTASSTDAFMCLEMGDGTGDNTGGSTNKSSLSTGAIAGISVAVIVVVGGLVGFLCRRET
;
A
#
# COMPACT_ATOMS: atom_id res chain seq x y z
N MET A 1 17.06 -40.94 2.25
CA MET A 1 16.98 -41.26 0.80
C MET A 1 15.79 -42.16 0.52
N GLN A 2 14.56 -41.63 0.56
CA GLN A 2 13.37 -42.41 0.17
C GLN A 2 12.22 -41.54 -0.39
N PHE A 3 12.34 -40.21 -0.38
CA PHE A 3 11.37 -39.28 -0.99
C PHE A 3 11.73 -38.84 -2.42
N PHE A 4 12.91 -39.21 -2.93
CA PHE A 4 13.38 -38.82 -4.26
C PHE A 4 12.77 -39.64 -5.41
N MET A 5 11.99 -40.69 -5.14
CA MET A 5 11.43 -41.56 -6.19
C MET A 5 9.96 -41.32 -6.54
N ILE A 6 9.27 -40.32 -5.96
CA ILE A 6 7.88 -40.02 -6.36
C ILE A 6 7.83 -38.92 -7.45
N PHE A 7 8.84 -38.04 -7.54
CA PHE A 7 8.85 -36.94 -8.51
C PHE A 7 9.31 -37.32 -9.93
N ALA A 8 9.82 -38.54 -10.14
CA ALA A 8 10.31 -38.97 -11.46
C ALA A 8 9.24 -39.62 -12.36
N LEU A 9 8.02 -39.89 -11.87
CA LEU A 9 6.99 -40.57 -12.68
C LEU A 9 5.98 -39.64 -13.37
N ALA A 10 6.02 -38.33 -13.14
CA ALA A 10 5.09 -37.39 -13.77
C ALA A 10 5.66 -36.68 -15.02
N ALA A 11 6.88 -37.02 -15.45
CA ALA A 11 7.53 -36.40 -16.62
C ALA A 11 7.24 -37.13 -17.95
N ALA A 12 6.19 -37.97 -18.02
CA ALA A 12 5.82 -38.72 -19.23
C ALA A 12 4.41 -38.43 -19.76
N SER A 13 3.68 -37.42 -19.24
CA SER A 13 2.29 -37.17 -19.69
C SER A 13 2.05 -35.91 -20.52
N GLY A 14 3.07 -35.12 -20.87
CA GLY A 14 2.90 -33.98 -21.80
C GLY A 14 1.81 -32.97 -21.40
N ARG A 15 1.42 -32.94 -20.12
CA ARG A 15 0.42 -32.00 -19.61
C ARG A 15 1.14 -30.76 -19.12
N THR A 16 1.23 -29.78 -20.00
CA THR A 16 1.54 -28.40 -19.64
C THR A 16 0.61 -28.01 -18.50
N ILE A 17 1.15 -27.81 -17.29
CA ILE A 17 0.42 -27.12 -16.22
C ILE A 17 0.32 -25.68 -16.69
N SER A 18 -0.66 -25.42 -17.54
CA SER A 18 -1.13 -24.07 -17.81
C SER A 18 -1.61 -23.57 -16.46
N MET A 19 -0.78 -22.78 -15.77
CA MET A 19 -1.22 -21.91 -14.69
C MET A 19 -2.20 -20.92 -15.29
N ARG A 20 -3.43 -21.38 -15.52
CA ARG A 20 -4.56 -20.51 -15.80
C ARG A 20 -4.75 -19.70 -14.54
N PHE A 21 -4.15 -18.51 -14.51
CA PHE A 21 -4.64 -17.41 -13.70
C PHE A 21 -6.11 -17.29 -14.04
N SER A 22 -6.96 -17.85 -13.20
CA SER A 22 -8.39 -17.67 -13.33
C SER A 22 -8.62 -16.21 -13.03
N LYS A 23 -8.73 -15.38 -14.08
CA LYS A 23 -9.39 -14.08 -14.02
C LYS A 23 -10.76 -14.38 -13.42
N ARG A 24 -10.89 -14.25 -12.09
CA ARG A 24 -12.14 -14.54 -11.40
C ARG A 24 -13.15 -13.58 -12.02
N ARG A 25 -14.11 -14.14 -12.76
CA ARG A 25 -15.29 -13.40 -13.20
C ARG A 25 -15.90 -12.77 -11.96
N ARG A 26 -16.25 -11.48 -12.00
CA ARG A 26 -17.11 -10.88 -10.97
C ARG A 26 -18.33 -11.77 -10.86
N ILE A 27 -18.47 -12.47 -9.74
CA ILE A 27 -19.73 -13.08 -9.38
C ILE A 27 -20.52 -11.94 -8.72
N SER A 28 -21.79 -11.76 -9.08
CA SER A 28 -22.64 -10.67 -8.56
C SER A 28 -22.76 -10.65 -7.03
N THR A 29 -22.29 -11.71 -6.36
CA THR A 29 -22.37 -11.96 -4.92
C THR A 29 -21.04 -11.78 -4.17
N GLN A 30 -20.03 -11.13 -4.77
CA GLN A 30 -18.72 -10.91 -4.14
C GLN A 30 -18.44 -9.42 -4.00
N ALA A 31 -17.72 -9.02 -2.95
CA ALA A 31 -17.28 -7.63 -2.75
C ALA A 31 -15.90 -7.59 -2.08
N PRO A 32 -15.11 -6.52 -2.24
CA PRO A 32 -13.85 -6.36 -1.52
C PRO A 32 -14.07 -6.22 -0.01
N LEU A 33 -13.32 -6.98 0.76
CA LEU A 33 -13.18 -6.87 2.21
C LEU A 33 -11.72 -6.56 2.53
N ASN A 34 -11.45 -5.38 3.09
CA ASN A 34 -10.09 -4.91 3.36
C ASN A 34 -9.14 -5.05 2.15
N GLY A 35 -9.66 -4.78 0.94
CA GLY A 35 -8.89 -4.88 -0.31
C GLY A 35 -8.79 -6.29 -0.91
N ASN A 36 -9.16 -7.35 -0.18
CA ASN A 36 -9.18 -8.72 -0.70
C ASN A 36 -10.57 -9.06 -1.24
N CYS A 37 -10.65 -9.71 -2.40
CA CYS A 37 -11.93 -10.14 -2.96
C CYS A 37 -12.49 -11.30 -2.11
N ALA A 38 -13.47 -10.99 -1.25
CA ALA A 38 -14.14 -11.98 -0.42
C ALA A 38 -15.45 -12.42 -1.10
N ALA A 39 -15.63 -13.72 -1.26
CA ALA A 39 -16.94 -14.27 -1.59
C ALA A 39 -17.72 -14.46 -0.30
N ASN A 40 -18.97 -14.00 -0.20
CA ASN A 40 -19.78 -14.56 0.87
C ASN A 40 -21.30 -14.57 0.70
N PRO A 41 -21.94 -15.76 0.83
CA PRO A 41 -23.32 -15.92 1.26
C PRO A 41 -23.51 -15.90 2.81
N ARG A 42 -22.46 -15.69 3.61
CA ARG A 42 -22.46 -15.79 5.10
C ARG A 42 -21.59 -14.77 5.88
N ALA A 43 -20.95 -13.78 5.25
CA ALA A 43 -20.16 -12.80 6.02
C ALA A 43 -20.94 -11.51 6.24
N ALA A 44 -21.12 -11.22 7.53
CA ALA A 44 -21.75 -10.04 8.08
C ALA A 44 -20.95 -8.73 7.87
N PHE A 45 -20.12 -8.59 6.83
CA PHE A 45 -19.41 -7.32 6.58
C PHE A 45 -20.16 -6.38 5.63
N CYS A 46 -20.94 -6.95 4.70
CA CYS A 46 -21.67 -6.21 3.69
C CYS A 46 -23.16 -6.56 3.78
N ALA A 47 -24.00 -5.55 4.00
CA ALA A 47 -25.45 -5.68 4.03
C ALA A 47 -26.04 -5.88 2.63
N THR A 48 -25.47 -5.23 1.62
CA THR A 48 -26.02 -5.22 0.26
C THR A 48 -24.92 -5.25 -0.79
N ILE A 49 -24.95 -6.27 -1.65
CA ILE A 49 -24.03 -6.42 -2.78
C ILE A 49 -24.79 -6.21 -4.08
N THR A 50 -24.28 -5.32 -4.92
CA THR A 50 -24.79 -5.06 -6.28
C THR A 50 -23.66 -5.18 -7.28
N SER A 51 -23.80 -6.04 -8.28
CA SER A 51 -22.87 -6.14 -9.43
C SER A 51 -21.39 -6.37 -9.04
N GLY A 52 -21.15 -7.09 -7.93
CA GLY A 52 -19.81 -7.39 -7.44
C GLY A 52 -19.19 -6.27 -6.57
N ALA A 53 -19.99 -5.33 -6.10
CA ALA A 53 -19.59 -4.28 -5.16
C ALA A 53 -20.54 -4.25 -3.96
N CYS A 54 -20.02 -3.98 -2.77
CA CYS A 54 -20.84 -3.64 -1.63
C CYS A 54 -21.36 -2.21 -1.77
N THR A 55 -22.64 -1.98 -1.47
CA THR A 55 -23.24 -0.65 -1.45
C THR A 55 -23.60 -0.21 -0.03
N GLN A 56 -23.64 -1.14 0.93
CA GLN A 56 -23.91 -0.84 2.34
C GLN A 56 -23.14 -1.81 3.22
N CYS A 57 -22.27 -1.28 4.09
CA CYS A 57 -21.48 -2.06 5.03
C CYS A 57 -22.20 -2.21 6.37
N ASN A 58 -21.94 -3.31 7.07
CA ASN A 58 -22.43 -3.52 8.43
C ASN A 58 -21.60 -2.75 9.47
N GLU A 59 -22.03 -2.76 10.72
CA GLU A 59 -21.30 -2.13 11.83
C GLU A 59 -19.86 -2.65 11.95
N GLY A 60 -18.95 -1.76 12.34
CA GLY A 60 -17.51 -2.03 12.40
C GLY A 60 -16.78 -1.91 11.04
N TYR A 61 -17.51 -1.61 9.96
CA TYR A 61 -16.95 -1.37 8.64
C TYR A 61 -17.39 -0.01 8.08
N PHE A 62 -16.62 0.51 7.12
CA PHE A 62 -17.02 1.64 6.30
C PHE A 62 -16.92 1.31 4.81
N LEU A 63 -17.79 1.95 4.03
CA LEU A 63 -17.82 1.81 2.59
C LEU A 63 -16.72 2.65 1.92
N LYS A 64 -15.92 2.02 1.06
CA LYS A 64 -14.97 2.71 0.16
C LYS A 64 -14.83 1.93 -1.14
N ASP A 65 -14.79 2.60 -2.30
CA ASP A 65 -14.52 1.97 -3.61
C ASP A 65 -15.33 0.68 -3.89
N GLY A 66 -16.58 0.60 -3.41
CA GLY A 66 -17.44 -0.57 -3.57
C GLY A 66 -17.07 -1.79 -2.70
N GLY A 67 -16.29 -1.59 -1.64
CA GLY A 67 -15.93 -2.60 -0.64
C GLY A 67 -16.10 -2.10 0.79
N CYS A 68 -16.03 -3.03 1.74
CA CYS A 68 -16.09 -2.72 3.17
C CYS A 68 -14.72 -2.86 3.81
N TYR A 69 -14.33 -1.84 4.56
CA TYR A 69 -13.02 -1.72 5.16
C TYR A 69 -13.15 -1.50 6.66
N GLN A 70 -12.21 -2.05 7.43
CA GLN A 70 -12.13 -1.82 8.86
C GLN A 70 -11.15 -0.70 9.17
N THR A 71 -11.39 0.05 10.23
CA THR A 71 -10.48 1.11 10.71
C THR A 71 -9.24 0.54 11.41
N ASP A 72 -9.26 -0.75 11.76
CA ASP A 72 -8.17 -1.48 12.39
C ASP A 72 -7.49 -2.49 11.44
N ARG A 73 -7.72 -2.44 10.12
CA ARG A 73 -7.00 -3.24 9.11
C ARG A 73 -6.56 -2.38 7.92
N GLN A 74 -5.32 -2.57 7.45
CA GLN A 74 -4.90 -1.96 6.17
C GLN A 74 -5.73 -2.61 5.04
N PRO A 75 -6.13 -1.86 4.00
CA PRO A 75 -5.83 -0.43 3.78
C PRO A 75 -6.78 0.54 4.51
N GLY A 76 -7.84 0.04 5.15
CA GLY A 76 -8.90 0.87 5.73
C GLY A 76 -8.42 1.90 6.76
N LYS A 77 -7.47 1.54 7.63
CA LYS A 77 -6.91 2.45 8.65
C LYS A 77 -6.26 3.71 8.08
N GLN A 78 -5.78 3.65 6.84
CA GLN A 78 -5.15 4.79 6.18
C GLN A 78 -6.17 5.79 5.66
N VAL A 79 -7.44 5.40 5.57
CA VAL A 79 -8.53 6.22 5.05
C VAL A 79 -9.38 6.72 6.20
N CYS A 80 -9.73 5.84 7.12
CA CYS A 80 -10.69 6.09 8.17
C CYS A 80 -10.16 5.63 9.52
N SER A 81 -10.17 6.53 10.50
CA SER A 81 -9.77 6.23 11.88
C SER A 81 -10.96 5.81 12.75
N SER A 82 -12.18 6.22 12.40
CA SER A 82 -13.42 5.83 13.10
C SER A 82 -14.57 5.64 12.13
N ALA A 83 -15.32 4.55 12.25
CA ALA A 83 -16.43 4.20 11.38
C ALA A 83 -17.67 3.82 12.19
N GLN A 84 -18.84 4.22 11.72
CA GLN A 84 -20.13 3.92 12.34
C GLN A 84 -21.22 3.80 11.27
N GLY A 85 -22.13 2.84 11.43
CA GLY A 85 -23.27 2.66 10.52
C GLY A 85 -22.87 2.38 9.07
N GLY A 86 -21.73 1.73 8.82
CA GLY A 86 -21.26 1.45 7.47
C GLY A 86 -20.55 2.62 6.78
N THR A 87 -20.31 3.73 7.48
CA THR A 87 -19.70 4.96 6.94
C THR A 87 -18.52 5.43 7.80
N CYS A 88 -17.60 6.17 7.18
CA CYS A 88 -16.50 6.77 7.91
C CYS A 88 -16.97 8.01 8.67
N GLN A 89 -16.58 8.13 9.94
CA GLN A 89 -16.89 9.28 10.81
C GLN A 89 -15.69 10.20 10.99
N THR A 90 -14.47 9.66 10.90
CA THR A 90 -13.24 10.46 11.00
C THR A 90 -12.22 10.00 9.97
N CYS A 91 -11.80 10.92 9.11
CA CYS A 91 -10.80 10.63 8.10
C CYS A 91 -9.40 10.62 8.69
N ALA A 92 -8.63 9.59 8.36
CA ALA A 92 -7.25 9.45 8.83
C ALA A 92 -6.31 10.50 8.23
N ASN A 93 -6.66 11.08 7.07
CA ASN A 93 -5.92 12.16 6.42
C ASN A 93 -6.26 13.57 6.96
N GLY A 94 -7.10 13.67 7.99
CA GLY A 94 -7.47 14.94 8.63
C GLY A 94 -8.54 15.77 7.89
N LEU A 95 -9.05 15.28 6.74
CA LEU A 95 -10.15 15.92 6.04
C LEU A 95 -11.49 15.75 6.78
N GLN A 96 -12.43 16.62 6.45
CA GLN A 96 -13.81 16.47 6.89
C GLN A 96 -14.49 15.36 6.10
N VAL A 97 -15.32 14.57 6.78
CA VAL A 97 -16.14 13.55 6.13
C VAL A 97 -17.18 14.22 5.23
N GLN A 98 -17.31 13.72 4.00
CA GLN A 98 -18.30 14.15 3.02
C GLN A 98 -19.18 12.94 2.69
N SER A 99 -20.47 13.00 3.00
CA SER A 99 -21.43 11.91 2.74
C SER A 99 -21.01 10.53 3.25
N GLY A 100 -20.34 10.48 4.41
CA GLY A 100 -19.87 9.22 5.02
C GLY A 100 -18.60 8.64 4.38
N ALA A 101 -17.95 9.38 3.48
CA ALA A 101 -16.68 9.03 2.86
C ALA A 101 -15.62 10.11 3.10
N CYS A 102 -14.36 9.72 2.93
CA CYS A 102 -13.22 10.62 3.04
C CYS A 102 -12.69 10.96 1.66
N GLY A 103 -12.46 12.25 1.42
CA GLY A 103 -11.73 12.71 0.25
C GLY A 103 -10.27 12.25 0.29
N GLU A 104 -9.58 12.42 -0.83
CA GLU A 104 -8.15 12.13 -0.93
C GLU A 104 -7.36 13.44 -0.92
N CYS A 105 -6.21 13.42 -0.25
CA CYS A 105 -5.27 14.54 -0.31
C CYS A 105 -4.49 14.47 -1.62
N HIS A 106 -3.88 15.59 -2.01
CA HIS A 106 -2.91 15.60 -3.10
C HIS A 106 -1.81 14.55 -2.86
N SER A 107 -1.31 13.92 -3.92
CA SER A 107 -0.40 12.76 -3.82
C SER A 107 0.91 13.01 -3.07
N THR A 108 1.29 14.28 -2.90
CA THR A 108 2.48 14.70 -2.14
C THR A 108 2.23 14.78 -0.63
N CYS A 109 1.00 14.56 -0.18
CA CYS A 109 0.53 14.91 1.16
C CYS A 109 -0.08 13.70 1.87
N ALA A 110 0.33 13.49 3.13
CA ALA A 110 -0.23 12.46 3.98
C ALA A 110 -1.50 12.94 4.70
N THR A 111 -1.51 14.20 5.12
CA THR A 111 -2.69 14.88 5.67
C THR A 111 -2.82 16.27 5.07
N CYS A 112 -4.05 16.77 4.94
CA CYS A 112 -4.35 18.03 4.27
C CYS A 112 -5.57 18.73 4.89
N SER A 113 -5.63 20.05 4.74
CA SER A 113 -6.80 20.85 5.10
C SER A 113 -7.83 20.93 3.98
N THR A 114 -7.41 20.67 2.75
CA THR A 114 -8.26 20.72 1.55
C THR A 114 -7.92 19.54 0.65
N ALA A 115 -8.95 18.85 0.17
CA ALA A 115 -8.80 17.70 -0.72
C ALA A 115 -8.12 18.12 -2.03
N ASP A 116 -7.24 17.28 -2.55
CA ASP A 116 -6.52 17.44 -3.82
C ASP A 116 -5.70 18.75 -4.00
N ASP A 117 -5.55 19.59 -2.96
CA ASP A 117 -4.77 20.84 -3.06
C ASP A 117 -3.31 20.63 -2.59
N PRO A 118 -2.31 20.77 -3.49
CA PRO A 118 -0.90 20.60 -3.15
C PRO A 118 -0.38 21.66 -2.17
N ASN A 119 -1.05 22.80 -2.00
CA ASN A 119 -0.62 23.90 -1.13
C ASN A 119 -1.30 23.88 0.25
N LYS A 120 -2.19 22.91 0.51
CA LYS A 120 -2.95 22.80 1.75
C LYS A 120 -2.57 21.57 2.55
N CYS A 121 -1.29 21.21 2.52
CA CYS A 121 -0.80 20.00 3.15
C CYS A 121 -0.34 20.27 4.57
N LYS A 122 -0.92 19.52 5.51
CA LYS A 122 -0.56 19.56 6.92
C LYS A 122 0.66 18.69 7.18
N THR A 123 0.70 17.51 6.59
CA THR A 123 1.87 16.63 6.64
C THR A 123 2.17 16.07 5.27
N CYS A 124 3.44 15.84 5.00
CA CYS A 124 3.90 15.36 3.71
C CYS A 124 3.84 13.85 3.61
N ALA A 125 3.61 13.35 2.40
CA ALA A 125 3.71 11.93 2.10
C ALA A 125 5.17 11.46 2.28
N THR A 126 5.33 10.16 2.47
CA THR A 126 6.64 9.50 2.53
C THR A 126 7.48 9.86 1.29
N GLY A 127 8.75 10.27 1.51
CA GLY A 127 9.63 10.79 0.45
C GLY A 127 9.47 12.29 0.13
N TYR A 128 8.62 13.00 0.88
CA TYR A 128 8.46 14.45 0.80
C TYR A 128 8.64 15.11 2.17
N TYR A 129 9.02 16.38 2.17
CA TYR A 129 9.20 17.18 3.38
C TYR A 129 8.64 18.59 3.24
N LYS A 130 8.43 19.25 4.38
CA LYS A 130 8.14 20.68 4.47
C LYS A 130 8.99 21.28 5.58
N THR A 131 9.33 22.55 5.46
CA THR A 131 10.11 23.30 6.45
C THR A 131 9.25 24.16 7.37
N SER A 132 7.97 24.36 7.02
CA SER A 132 7.00 25.14 7.78
C SER A 132 6.01 24.23 8.48
N ASP A 133 5.65 24.56 9.73
CA ASP A 133 4.62 23.83 10.47
C ASP A 133 3.19 24.10 9.95
N ASN A 134 2.99 25.24 9.28
CA ASN A 134 1.74 25.62 8.64
C ASN A 134 1.39 24.74 7.42
N ASP A 135 0.14 24.89 6.96
CA ASP A 135 -0.30 24.34 5.68
C ASP A 135 0.55 24.90 4.54
N GLY A 136 1.08 24.03 3.68
CA GLY A 136 1.90 24.45 2.55
C GLY A 136 2.28 23.30 1.62
N PRO A 137 3.02 23.59 0.55
CA PRO A 137 3.51 22.58 -0.37
C PRO A 137 4.58 21.69 0.23
N CYS A 138 4.60 20.44 -0.22
CA CYS A 138 5.59 19.44 0.15
C CYS A 138 6.63 19.28 -0.97
N MET A 139 7.91 19.40 -0.63
CA MET A 139 9.05 19.26 -1.54
C MET A 139 9.59 17.82 -1.51
N LYS A 140 10.18 17.35 -2.60
CA LYS A 140 10.74 15.98 -2.65
C LYS A 140 12.05 15.92 -1.87
N CYS A 141 12.29 14.85 -1.13
CA CYS A 141 13.56 14.66 -0.40
C CYS A 141 14.80 14.80 -1.29
N SER A 142 14.71 14.39 -2.56
CA SER A 142 15.80 14.51 -3.54
C SER A 142 16.18 15.96 -3.88
N GLU A 143 15.28 16.92 -3.65
CA GLU A 143 15.54 18.35 -3.86
C GLU A 143 16.35 18.97 -2.70
N GLY A 144 16.15 18.45 -1.48
CA GLY A 144 16.94 18.86 -0.31
C GLY A 144 18.32 18.19 -0.26
N LEU A 145 18.40 16.93 -0.67
CA LEU A 145 19.66 16.19 -0.83
C LEU A 145 19.55 15.20 -1.97
N ALA A 146 20.40 15.36 -2.98
CA ALA A 146 20.44 14.47 -4.13
C ALA A 146 20.63 13.00 -3.69
N GLY A 147 19.79 12.12 -4.22
CA GLY A 147 19.79 10.70 -3.86
C GLY A 147 19.04 10.36 -2.58
N CYS A 148 18.47 11.32 -1.84
CA CYS A 148 17.68 11.00 -0.65
C CYS A 148 16.28 10.47 -1.01
N ARG A 149 15.94 9.26 -0.55
CA ARG A 149 14.63 8.61 -0.74
C ARG A 149 13.66 8.90 0.40
N GLN A 150 14.17 8.94 1.64
CA GLN A 150 13.38 9.24 2.84
C GLN A 150 14.07 10.34 3.63
N CYS A 151 13.32 11.36 4.01
CA CYS A 151 13.86 12.48 4.76
C CYS A 151 12.87 12.96 5.83
N THR A 152 13.42 13.68 6.80
CA THR A 152 12.66 14.51 7.73
C THR A 152 13.27 15.90 7.70
N ALA A 153 12.42 16.91 7.80
CA ALA A 153 12.85 18.29 7.93
C ALA A 153 12.15 18.89 9.15
N SER A 154 12.89 19.64 9.94
CA SER A 154 12.35 20.40 11.08
C SER A 154 12.49 21.90 10.82
N SER A 155 11.64 22.69 11.48
CA SER A 155 11.59 24.16 11.37
C SER A 155 12.85 24.88 11.85
N THR A 156 13.85 24.16 12.38
CA THR A 156 15.19 24.64 12.74
C THR A 156 16.25 24.38 11.66
N ASP A 157 15.85 24.30 10.38
CA ASP A 157 16.72 24.03 9.22
C ASP A 157 17.48 22.68 9.26
N ALA A 158 17.05 21.75 10.11
CA ALA A 158 17.60 20.42 10.15
C ALA A 158 16.91 19.53 9.09
N PHE A 159 17.53 19.42 7.91
CA PHE A 159 17.19 18.40 6.91
C PHE A 159 18.01 17.13 7.17
N MET A 160 17.33 16.02 7.43
CA MET A 160 17.98 14.72 7.65
C MET A 160 17.48 13.70 6.65
N CYS A 161 18.40 12.99 6.02
CA CYS A 161 18.09 11.85 5.17
C CYS A 161 18.12 10.56 5.98
N LEU A 162 17.02 9.81 5.99
CA LEU A 162 16.90 8.51 6.65
C LEU A 162 17.31 7.37 5.72
N GLU A 163 17.09 7.53 4.41
CA GLU A 163 17.42 6.51 3.41
C GLU A 163 17.98 7.17 2.14
N MET A 164 19.19 6.80 1.79
CA MET A 164 19.84 7.18 0.53
C MET A 164 19.53 6.14 -0.53
N GLY A 165 19.40 6.56 -1.78
CA GLY A 165 19.29 5.69 -2.93
C GLY A 165 20.58 4.90 -3.15
N ASP A 166 20.42 3.65 -3.55
CA ASP A 166 21.44 2.86 -4.20
C ASP A 166 21.85 3.59 -5.48
N GLY A 167 23.04 4.19 -5.52
CA GLY A 167 23.52 5.05 -6.61
C GLY A 167 23.70 4.37 -7.96
N THR A 168 22.64 3.78 -8.52
CA THR A 168 22.59 3.14 -9.84
C THR A 168 21.97 4.10 -10.86
N GLY A 169 22.43 5.36 -10.83
CA GLY A 169 22.01 6.43 -11.74
C GLY A 169 23.17 7.38 -12.00
N ASP A 170 23.87 7.11 -13.09
CA ASP A 170 24.72 7.96 -13.93
C ASP A 170 25.30 9.28 -13.38
N ASN A 171 26.64 9.27 -13.28
CA ASN A 171 27.59 10.34 -13.63
C ASN A 171 27.35 11.77 -13.10
N THR A 172 27.68 12.03 -11.83
CA THR A 172 28.33 13.29 -11.40
C THR A 172 29.07 13.04 -10.09
N GLY A 173 30.36 13.38 -10.07
CA GLY A 173 31.32 12.95 -9.07
C GLY A 173 31.14 13.56 -7.68
N GLY A 174 31.64 12.81 -6.69
CA GLY A 174 32.34 13.38 -5.53
C GLY A 174 31.50 13.64 -4.28
N SER A 175 31.28 12.59 -3.46
CA SER A 175 31.42 12.73 -2.01
C SER A 175 31.70 11.37 -1.38
N THR A 176 32.97 11.16 -1.00
CA THR A 176 33.41 10.08 -0.14
C THR A 176 33.02 10.41 1.30
N ASN A 177 31.81 10.04 1.72
CA ASN A 177 31.53 9.78 3.13
C ASN A 177 31.14 8.31 3.28
N LYS A 178 32.19 7.48 3.21
CA LYS A 178 32.15 6.06 3.49
C LYS A 178 32.07 5.89 5.00
N SER A 179 30.86 5.86 5.55
CA SER A 179 30.64 5.30 6.89
C SER A 179 30.96 3.82 6.82
N SER A 180 32.21 3.50 7.17
CA SER A 180 32.73 2.16 7.32
C SER A 180 31.98 1.42 8.43
N LEU A 181 30.88 0.76 8.09
CA LEU A 181 30.44 -0.40 8.85
C LEU A 181 31.24 -1.58 8.33
N SER A 182 32.15 -2.03 9.18
CA SER A 182 33.01 -3.20 9.06
C SER A 182 32.30 -4.33 8.32
N THR A 183 32.65 -4.53 7.05
CA THR A 183 32.43 -5.80 6.35
C THR A 183 33.47 -6.80 6.88
N GLY A 184 33.35 -7.13 8.16
CA GLY A 184 34.03 -8.24 8.78
C GLY A 184 33.31 -9.53 8.38
N ALA A 185 33.88 -10.25 7.42
CA ALA A 185 33.73 -11.69 7.22
C ALA A 185 32.32 -12.28 7.38
N ILE A 186 31.56 -12.40 6.29
CA ILE A 186 30.52 -13.43 6.19
C ILE A 186 30.87 -14.32 5.01
N ALA A 187 31.62 -15.37 5.32
CA ALA A 187 31.76 -16.53 4.47
C ALA A 187 30.40 -17.26 4.40
N GLY A 188 29.95 -17.53 3.17
CA GLY A 188 29.11 -18.65 2.79
C GLY A 188 27.83 -18.92 3.60
N ILE A 189 26.71 -18.35 3.16
CA ILE A 189 25.40 -19.01 3.29
C ILE A 189 24.69 -18.89 1.95
N SER A 190 24.64 -20.00 1.22
CA SER A 190 23.81 -20.19 0.04
C SER A 190 22.35 -20.08 0.46
N VAL A 191 21.74 -18.92 0.27
CA VAL A 191 20.30 -18.74 0.55
C VAL A 191 19.52 -19.34 -0.60
N ALA A 192 19.01 -20.55 -0.39
CA ALA A 192 17.97 -21.12 -1.22
C ALA A 192 16.75 -20.18 -1.19
N VAL A 193 16.36 -19.71 -2.37
CA VAL A 193 15.18 -18.90 -2.58
C VAL A 193 13.95 -19.70 -2.15
N ILE A 194 13.45 -19.44 -0.95
CA ILE A 194 12.10 -19.82 -0.57
C ILE A 194 11.18 -18.77 -1.18
N VAL A 195 10.72 -19.04 -2.41
CA VAL A 195 9.52 -18.40 -2.94
C VAL A 195 8.38 -18.89 -2.06
N VAL A 196 8.02 -18.09 -1.06
CA VAL A 196 6.74 -18.26 -0.37
C VAL A 196 5.67 -17.94 -1.40
N VAL A 197 5.15 -19.00 -2.01
CA VAL A 197 3.88 -18.99 -2.73
C VAL A 197 2.80 -18.70 -1.69
N GLY A 198 2.42 -17.43 -1.56
CA GLY A 198 1.41 -17.02 -0.60
C GLY A 198 1.03 -15.56 -0.78
N GLY A 199 0.35 -15.24 -1.87
CA GLY A 199 -0.15 -13.86 -2.03
C GLY A 199 -0.70 -13.47 -3.39
N LEU A 200 -1.01 -14.40 -4.29
CA LEU A 200 -1.65 -14.06 -5.56
C LEU A 200 -3.18 -14.05 -5.45
N VAL A 201 -3.72 -13.34 -4.46
CA VAL A 201 -5.17 -13.13 -4.31
C VAL A 201 -5.44 -11.68 -3.89
N GLY A 202 -4.88 -10.72 -4.63
CA GLY A 202 -5.08 -9.29 -4.32
C GLY A 202 -5.14 -8.37 -5.53
N PHE A 203 -4.85 -8.85 -6.73
CA PHE A 203 -4.90 -8.03 -7.94
C PHE A 203 -6.18 -8.36 -8.71
N LEU A 204 -6.93 -7.31 -9.10
CA LEU A 204 -8.07 -7.33 -10.03
C LEU A 204 -9.48 -7.51 -9.42
N CYS A 205 -9.86 -6.65 -8.47
CA CYS A 205 -11.28 -6.27 -8.31
C CYS A 205 -11.62 -4.91 -9.00
N ARG A 206 -10.62 -4.11 -9.47
CA ARG A 206 -10.86 -2.93 -10.32
C ARG A 206 -10.78 -3.33 -11.80
N ARG A 207 -11.83 -3.04 -12.58
CA ARG A 207 -11.93 -3.30 -14.02
C ARG A 207 -11.62 -1.99 -14.74
N GLU A 208 -10.69 -2.01 -15.69
CA GLU A 208 -10.69 -1.07 -16.82
C GLU A 208 -12.04 -1.19 -17.52
N THR A 209 -12.78 -0.08 -17.55
CA THR A 209 -13.86 0.15 -18.51
C THR A 209 -13.34 0.09 -19.92
#